data_AF-A0A832A5N4-F1
#
_entry.id   AF-A0A832A5N4-F1
#
_cell.length_a   1.000
_cell.length_b   1.000
_cell.length_c   1.000
_cell.angle_alpha   90.00
_cell.angle_beta   90.00
_cell.angle_gamma   90.00
#
_symmetry.space_group_name_H-M   'P 1'
#
loop_
_entity.id
_entity.type
_entity.pdbx_description
1 polymer ?
#
loop_
_entity_poly.entity_id
_entity_poly.type
_entity_poly.pdbx_seq_one_letter_code
_entity_poly.pdbx_strand_id
1 'polypeptide(L)'
;MWKACPSCGNGSSSAVAASACRRRRACSKPCLPARVMARPERDETAHCQARPSAPLSRAKAMPALIRDPMSETTALMDRMPGESVPPANAELAEANLEDVLGAPGAADLATLAAGHGAVRGLLLAITGASPFLTGLIRRDPAFTAQCLRRAPEAAMNALLDDLDRQVATATGQSEVMASLRRAKARGGLLVALADIAGVWDTLTAAAFFSTLAERLVQAAVRWLLTDQARAGNLLLPDAQTPDRACGFTVLAMGKLGAAELNYSSDIDLIVLYDADTAPVAPGKDAARIFIRLTRALVKLLQERTGQGYVFRTDLRLR
;
A
#
# COMPACT_ATOMS: atom_id res chain seq x y z
N MET A 1 -10.07 34.12 17.87
CA MET A 1 -10.70 35.42 17.56
C MET A 1 -9.62 36.48 17.75
N TRP A 2 -9.19 37.17 16.69
CA TRP A 2 -8.60 38.53 16.66
C TRP A 2 -8.40 38.85 15.17
N LYS A 3 -9.01 39.96 14.74
CA LYS A 3 -9.17 40.41 13.35
C LYS A 3 -7.93 41.20 12.93
N ALA A 4 -7.42 40.96 11.73
CA ALA A 4 -6.53 41.90 11.04
C ALA A 4 -7.34 42.79 10.08
N CYS A 5 -6.99 44.07 10.09
CA CYS A 5 -7.65 45.19 9.42
C CYS A 5 -7.36 45.21 7.90
N PRO A 6 -8.33 45.54 7.03
CA PRO A 6 -8.20 45.46 5.59
C PRO A 6 -7.74 46.79 4.98
N SER A 7 -6.45 46.95 4.68
CA SER A 7 -5.99 48.12 3.89
C SER A 7 -4.67 47.95 3.13
N CYS A 8 -4.21 46.73 2.84
CA CYS A 8 -3.06 46.52 1.94
C CYS A 8 -3.40 45.45 0.91
N GLY A 9 -4.04 45.88 -0.17
CA GLY A 9 -4.32 45.06 -1.34
C GLY A 9 -3.07 44.77 -2.19
N ASN A 10 -3.19 43.68 -2.93
CA ASN A 10 -2.33 43.14 -3.99
C ASN A 10 -1.22 44.02 -4.59
N GLY A 11 -0.03 43.40 -4.68
CA GLY A 11 0.82 43.47 -5.87
C GLY A 11 1.70 44.71 -6.04
N SER A 12 3.00 44.55 -5.84
CA SER A 12 4.09 44.95 -6.76
C SER A 12 5.41 45.17 -6.02
N SER A 13 6.46 44.58 -6.59
CA SER A 13 7.86 44.91 -6.31
C SER A 13 8.13 46.40 -6.51
N SER A 14 8.82 47.05 -5.58
CA SER A 14 9.94 47.99 -5.82
C SER A 14 10.16 48.94 -4.64
N ALA A 15 11.43 49.18 -4.35
CA ALA A 15 11.92 50.02 -3.27
C ALA A 15 11.73 51.52 -3.57
N VAL A 16 10.53 52.09 -3.39
CA VAL A 16 10.32 53.56 -3.49
C VAL A 16 9.24 54.09 -2.52
N ALA A 17 9.02 53.45 -1.36
CA ALA A 17 8.00 53.89 -0.38
C ALA A 17 8.58 54.27 1.00
N ALA A 18 9.79 54.85 1.05
CA ALA A 18 10.47 55.22 2.30
C ALA A 18 10.79 56.72 2.42
N SER A 19 10.10 57.61 1.69
CA SER A 19 10.35 59.06 1.73
C SER A 19 9.19 59.94 2.22
N ALA A 20 8.02 59.37 2.56
CA ALA A 20 6.84 60.17 2.91
C ALA A 20 6.25 59.83 4.29
N CYS A 21 7.04 59.96 5.36
CA CYS A 21 6.49 60.06 6.72
C CYS A 21 7.47 60.71 7.72
N ARG A 22 7.96 61.92 7.39
CA ARG A 22 8.64 62.80 8.36
C ARG A 22 7.92 64.14 8.39
N ARG A 23 6.81 64.20 9.14
CA ARG A 23 6.23 65.42 9.73
C ARG A 23 5.03 65.00 10.59
N ARG A 24 5.30 64.67 11.86
CA ARG A 24 4.50 65.02 13.05
C ARG A 24 5.16 64.40 14.28
N ARG A 25 5.39 65.23 15.28
CA ARG A 25 6.04 64.94 16.56
C ARG A 25 5.08 64.16 17.45
N ALA A 26 5.52 63.03 18.00
CA ALA A 26 5.16 62.50 19.34
C ALA A 26 5.59 61.03 19.46
N CYS A 27 6.86 60.77 19.77
CA CYS A 27 7.25 59.52 20.41
C CYS A 27 8.58 59.71 21.15
N SER A 28 8.53 59.63 22.47
CA SER A 28 9.63 59.82 23.41
C SER A 28 10.22 58.47 23.82
N LYS A 29 11.02 57.84 22.95
CA LYS A 29 11.96 56.75 23.33
C LYS A 29 13.22 56.80 22.44
N PRO A 30 14.42 56.56 22.99
CA PRO A 30 15.67 56.73 22.25
C PRO A 30 15.92 55.61 21.22
N CYS A 31 16.21 55.99 19.99
CA CYS A 31 16.74 55.11 18.94
C CYS A 31 18.28 55.09 19.02
N LEU A 32 18.88 53.90 19.18
CA LEU A 32 20.33 53.69 19.03
C LEU A 32 20.74 53.70 17.55
N PRO A 33 21.93 54.23 17.19
CA PRO A 33 22.34 54.41 15.80
C PRO A 33 22.79 53.11 15.14
N ALA A 34 22.47 52.98 13.86
CA ALA A 34 22.97 51.94 12.97
C ALA A 34 24.51 52.04 12.83
N ARG A 35 25.23 50.99 13.22
CA ARG A 35 26.61 50.78 12.78
C ARG A 35 26.59 50.05 11.44
N VAL A 36 26.98 50.77 10.40
CA VAL A 36 27.52 50.22 9.17
C VAL A 36 28.80 49.46 9.55
N MET A 37 28.85 48.15 9.31
CA MET A 37 30.06 47.34 9.35
C MET A 37 30.05 46.47 8.09
N ALA A 38 31.19 46.51 7.41
CA ALA A 38 31.44 45.98 6.09
C ALA A 38 31.21 44.46 5.98
N ARG A 39 30.81 44.03 4.78
CA ARG A 39 30.84 42.63 4.37
C ARG A 39 32.28 42.12 4.38
N PRO A 40 32.60 40.98 5.00
CA PRO A 40 33.76 40.22 4.58
C PRO A 40 33.36 39.36 3.38
N GLU A 41 34.09 39.53 2.28
CA GLU A 41 34.20 38.52 1.22
C GLU A 41 34.54 37.17 1.89
N ARG A 42 33.79 36.13 1.54
CA ARG A 42 34.19 34.75 1.81
C ARG A 42 34.07 33.95 0.53
N ASP A 43 35.24 33.46 0.13
CA ASP A 43 35.56 32.52 -0.92
C ASP A 43 34.41 31.61 -1.37
N GLU A 44 34.04 31.81 -2.63
CA GLU A 44 33.51 30.77 -3.50
C GLU A 44 34.62 29.72 -3.71
N THR A 45 34.64 28.66 -2.88
CA THR A 45 35.19 27.31 -3.19
C THR A 45 35.13 26.39 -1.96
N ALA A 46 33.99 26.36 -1.27
CA ALA A 46 33.70 25.27 -0.33
C ALA A 46 33.03 24.12 -1.09
N HIS A 47 33.86 23.19 -1.51
CA HIS A 47 33.55 21.91 -2.13
C HIS A 47 32.47 21.18 -1.29
N CYS A 48 31.20 21.32 -1.67
CA CYS A 48 30.10 20.53 -1.13
C CYS A 48 30.21 19.12 -1.72
N GLN A 49 31.09 18.31 -1.15
CA GLN A 49 31.13 16.88 -1.42
C GLN A 49 29.79 16.30 -0.99
N ALA A 50 28.99 15.92 -1.98
CA ALA A 50 27.81 15.11 -1.80
C ALA A 50 28.21 13.90 -0.96
N ARG A 51 27.68 13.81 0.27
CA ARG A 51 27.78 12.56 1.02
C ARG A 51 27.10 11.49 0.17
N PRO A 52 27.74 10.34 -0.09
CA PRO A 52 27.06 9.24 -0.76
C PRO A 52 25.82 8.90 0.08
N SER A 53 24.64 9.05 -0.51
CA SER A 53 23.40 8.58 0.08
C SER A 53 23.57 7.07 0.30
N ALA A 54 23.56 6.67 1.57
CA ALA A 54 23.51 5.26 1.92
C ALA A 54 22.34 4.62 1.13
N PRO A 55 22.51 3.44 0.52
CA PRO A 55 21.44 2.82 -0.22
C PRO A 55 20.29 2.57 0.74
N LEU A 56 19.15 3.22 0.49
CA LEU A 56 17.87 2.89 1.14
C LEU A 56 17.35 1.56 0.58
N SER A 57 18.18 0.51 0.63
CA SER A 57 17.85 -0.87 0.30
C SER A 57 17.27 -1.55 1.54
N ARG A 58 16.11 -1.09 1.97
CA ARG A 58 15.15 -1.97 2.61
C ARG A 58 13.82 -1.66 1.95
N ALA A 59 13.40 -2.52 1.02
CA ALA A 59 11.98 -2.85 0.99
C ALA A 59 11.62 -3.10 2.46
N LYS A 60 10.65 -2.36 3.01
CA LYS A 60 10.22 -2.60 4.40
C LYS A 60 9.99 -4.10 4.49
N ALA A 61 10.84 -4.78 5.25
CA ALA A 61 10.64 -6.18 5.53
C ALA A 61 9.24 -6.28 6.10
N MET A 62 8.55 -7.38 5.79
CA MET A 62 7.34 -7.80 6.51
C MET A 62 7.53 -7.47 8.00
N PRO A 63 6.52 -6.86 8.66
CA PRO A 63 6.70 -6.23 9.96
C PRO A 63 7.60 -7.08 10.85
N ALA A 64 8.65 -6.45 11.40
CA ALA A 64 9.69 -7.11 12.20
C ALA A 64 9.12 -7.89 13.42
N LEU A 65 7.83 -7.73 13.69
CA LEU A 65 7.02 -8.40 14.70
C LEU A 65 6.89 -9.92 14.52
N ILE A 66 7.30 -10.51 13.39
CA ILE A 66 7.01 -11.92 13.07
C ILE A 66 8.27 -12.57 12.50
N ARG A 67 9.34 -12.58 13.28
CA ARG A 67 10.61 -13.24 12.93
C ARG A 67 10.97 -14.29 13.97
N ASP A 68 10.01 -15.09 14.39
CA ASP A 68 10.36 -16.37 14.99
C ASP A 68 10.66 -17.35 13.83
N PRO A 69 11.92 -17.73 13.61
CA PRO A 69 12.29 -18.61 12.49
C PRO A 69 11.60 -19.97 12.54
N MET A 70 11.14 -20.43 13.71
CA MET A 70 10.35 -21.65 13.83
C MET A 70 8.90 -21.47 13.33
N SER A 71 8.31 -20.29 13.56
CA SER A 71 6.96 -19.94 13.09
C SER A 71 6.86 -19.92 11.56
N GLU A 72 7.96 -19.61 10.85
CA GLU A 72 8.01 -19.53 9.39
C GLU A 72 8.08 -20.91 8.69
N THR A 73 8.25 -22.01 9.43
CA THR A 73 8.43 -23.35 8.84
C THR A 73 7.24 -24.28 9.09
N THR A 74 6.55 -24.15 10.23
CA THR A 74 5.44 -25.03 10.59
C THR A 74 4.16 -24.69 9.82
N ALA A 75 3.48 -25.69 9.27
CA ALA A 75 2.27 -25.48 8.48
C ALA A 75 1.14 -24.87 9.31
N LEU A 76 0.24 -24.12 8.66
CA LEU A 76 -0.93 -23.54 9.33
C LEU A 76 -1.72 -24.62 10.06
N MET A 77 -2.01 -25.76 9.40
CA MET A 77 -2.82 -26.83 10.00
C MET A 77 -2.21 -27.42 11.27
N ASP A 78 -0.88 -27.44 11.37
CA ASP A 78 -0.15 -27.97 12.52
C ASP A 78 -0.07 -26.97 13.69
N ARG A 79 -0.39 -25.69 13.44
CA ARG A 79 -0.41 -24.62 14.44
C ARG A 79 -1.80 -24.38 15.04
N MET A 80 -2.84 -25.02 14.48
CA MET A 80 -4.22 -24.78 14.90
C MET A 80 -4.48 -25.37 16.30
N PRO A 81 -5.18 -24.65 17.18
CA PRO A 81 -5.73 -25.26 18.38
C PRO A 81 -6.73 -26.34 17.92
N GLY A 82 -6.63 -27.55 18.48
CA GLY A 82 -7.43 -28.71 18.04
C GLY A 82 -8.95 -28.55 18.20
N GLU A 83 -9.41 -27.50 18.88
CA GLU A 83 -10.83 -27.13 19.02
C GLU A 83 -11.19 -26.01 18.03
N SER A 84 -12.16 -26.28 17.15
CA SER A 84 -12.74 -25.28 16.25
C SER A 84 -14.04 -24.72 16.81
N VAL A 85 -14.31 -23.44 16.57
CA VAL A 85 -15.61 -22.82 16.89
C VAL A 85 -16.70 -23.53 16.07
N PRO A 86 -17.77 -24.06 16.70
CA PRO A 86 -18.83 -24.73 15.97
C PRO A 86 -19.59 -23.73 15.08
N PRO A 87 -20.03 -24.16 13.88
CA PRO A 87 -20.82 -23.29 13.01
C PRO A 87 -22.16 -22.93 13.63
N ALA A 88 -22.61 -21.69 13.42
CA ALA A 88 -23.92 -21.23 13.91
C ALA A 88 -25.10 -22.01 13.31
N ASN A 89 -24.96 -22.51 12.08
CA ASN A 89 -25.91 -23.42 11.43
C ASN A 89 -25.13 -24.59 10.81
N ALA A 90 -25.16 -25.74 11.48
CA ALA A 90 -24.40 -26.91 11.10
C ALA A 90 -24.85 -27.52 9.76
N GLU A 91 -26.16 -27.59 9.51
CA GLU A 91 -26.70 -28.14 8.26
C GLU A 91 -26.27 -27.32 7.05
N LEU A 92 -26.38 -25.99 7.15
CA LEU A 92 -25.94 -25.09 6.09
C LEU A 92 -24.42 -25.14 5.89
N ALA A 93 -23.65 -25.22 6.98
CA ALA A 93 -22.20 -25.32 6.92
C ALA A 93 -21.74 -26.58 6.19
N GLU A 94 -22.37 -27.71 6.48
CA GLU A 94 -22.09 -29.00 5.83
C GLU A 94 -22.45 -28.98 4.35
N ALA A 95 -23.65 -28.51 3.99
CA ALA A 95 -24.06 -28.41 2.58
C ALA A 95 -23.13 -27.50 1.76
N ASN A 96 -22.73 -26.35 2.35
CA ASN A 96 -21.78 -25.44 1.70
C ASN A 96 -20.37 -26.06 1.60
N LEU A 97 -19.95 -26.83 2.59
CA LEU A 97 -18.66 -27.51 2.57
C LEU A 97 -18.64 -28.61 1.51
N GLU A 98 -19.70 -29.40 1.39
CA GLU A 98 -19.84 -30.43 0.37
C GLU A 98 -19.70 -29.83 -1.04
N ASP A 99 -20.40 -28.72 -1.31
CA ASP A 99 -20.27 -28.01 -2.58
C ASP A 99 -18.82 -27.54 -2.82
N VAL A 100 -18.18 -26.93 -1.82
CA VAL A 100 -16.79 -26.47 -1.91
C VAL A 100 -15.84 -27.63 -2.21
N LEU A 101 -16.01 -28.78 -1.56
CA LEU A 101 -15.17 -29.96 -1.75
C LEU A 101 -15.48 -30.69 -3.06
N GLY A 102 -16.67 -30.50 -3.63
CA GLY A 102 -17.05 -30.98 -4.95
C GLY A 102 -16.59 -30.08 -6.11
N ALA A 103 -16.05 -28.89 -5.83
CA ALA A 103 -15.61 -27.95 -6.86
C ALA A 103 -14.36 -28.47 -7.62
N PRO A 104 -14.18 -28.09 -8.91
CA PRO A 104 -12.99 -28.44 -9.67
C PRO A 104 -11.69 -28.02 -8.97
N GLY A 105 -10.74 -28.94 -8.85
CA GLY A 105 -9.45 -28.69 -8.18
C GLY A 105 -9.48 -28.82 -6.65
N ALA A 106 -10.58 -29.27 -6.05
CA ALA A 106 -10.70 -29.42 -4.61
C ALA A 106 -10.16 -30.74 -4.03
N ALA A 107 -9.59 -31.64 -4.85
CA ALA A 107 -9.15 -32.97 -4.41
C ALA A 107 -8.19 -32.94 -3.20
N ASP A 108 -7.21 -32.04 -3.22
CA ASP A 108 -6.26 -31.87 -2.10
C ASP A 108 -6.94 -31.32 -0.85
N LEU A 109 -7.88 -30.37 -1.02
CA LEU A 109 -8.63 -29.77 0.08
C LEU A 109 -9.58 -30.81 0.71
N ALA A 110 -10.24 -31.63 -0.11
CA ALA A 110 -11.10 -32.72 0.34
C ALA A 110 -10.32 -33.77 1.13
N THR A 111 -9.12 -34.12 0.65
CA THR A 111 -8.22 -35.03 1.35
C THR A 111 -7.81 -34.48 2.72
N LEU A 112 -7.46 -33.18 2.80
CA LEU A 112 -7.14 -32.54 4.07
C LEU A 112 -8.34 -32.48 5.02
N ALA A 113 -9.52 -32.14 4.52
CA ALA A 113 -10.74 -32.10 5.32
C ALA A 113 -11.15 -33.48 5.85
N ALA A 114 -10.90 -34.56 5.10
CA ALA A 114 -11.14 -35.92 5.55
C ALA A 114 -10.08 -36.42 6.56
N GLY A 115 -8.83 -36.02 6.38
CA GLY A 115 -7.69 -36.51 7.17
C GLY A 115 -7.37 -35.70 8.44
N HIS A 116 -7.85 -34.46 8.55
CA HIS A 116 -7.48 -33.55 9.64
C HIS A 116 -8.71 -32.87 10.26
N GLY A 117 -9.12 -33.34 11.44
CA GLY A 117 -10.33 -32.88 12.13
C GLY A 117 -10.37 -31.37 12.36
N ALA A 118 -9.25 -30.77 12.77
CA ALA A 118 -9.17 -29.32 12.96
C ALA A 118 -9.37 -28.54 11.65
N VAL A 119 -8.84 -29.04 10.51
CA VAL A 119 -9.05 -28.41 9.19
C VAL A 119 -10.52 -28.48 8.80
N ARG A 120 -11.16 -29.65 8.99
CA ARG A 120 -12.61 -29.78 8.74
C ARG A 120 -13.41 -28.82 9.59
N GLY A 121 -13.09 -28.72 10.88
CA GLY A 121 -13.74 -27.80 11.82
C GLY A 121 -13.61 -26.34 11.39
N LEU A 122 -12.41 -25.92 10.98
CA LEU A 122 -12.18 -24.58 10.41
C LEU A 122 -13.02 -24.33 9.16
N LEU A 123 -13.02 -25.29 8.22
CA LEU A 123 -13.78 -25.15 6.98
C LEU A 123 -15.29 -25.05 7.27
N LEU A 124 -15.83 -25.88 8.18
CA LEU A 124 -17.22 -25.79 8.62
C LEU A 124 -17.55 -24.44 9.28
N ALA A 125 -16.67 -23.93 10.14
CA ALA A 125 -16.84 -22.62 10.76
C ALA A 125 -16.95 -21.53 9.70
N ILE A 126 -16.08 -21.57 8.67
CA ILE A 126 -16.07 -20.61 7.57
C ILE A 126 -17.32 -20.77 6.69
N THR A 127 -17.67 -21.98 6.29
CA THR A 127 -18.80 -22.25 5.38
C THR A 127 -20.16 -22.00 6.03
N GLY A 128 -20.23 -22.09 7.36
CA GLY A 128 -21.42 -21.73 8.14
C GLY A 128 -21.57 -20.23 8.43
N ALA A 129 -20.47 -19.46 8.46
CA ALA A 129 -20.49 -18.07 8.92
C ALA A 129 -20.23 -17.02 7.82
N SER A 130 -19.53 -17.37 6.74
CA SER A 130 -19.05 -16.39 5.76
C SER A 130 -19.26 -16.84 4.32
N PRO A 131 -20.35 -16.40 3.66
CA PRO A 131 -20.57 -16.62 2.23
C PRO A 131 -19.43 -16.04 1.36
N PHE A 132 -18.83 -14.93 1.81
CA PHE A 132 -17.70 -14.31 1.12
C PHE A 132 -16.47 -15.22 1.10
N LEU A 133 -16.05 -15.73 2.26
CA LEU A 133 -14.89 -16.63 2.33
C LEU A 133 -15.19 -17.98 1.68
N THR A 134 -16.41 -18.49 1.83
CA THR A 134 -16.88 -19.69 1.12
C THR A 134 -16.71 -19.55 -0.39
N GLY A 135 -17.12 -18.40 -0.95
CA GLY A 135 -16.93 -18.10 -2.37
C GLY A 135 -15.45 -18.02 -2.79
N LEU A 136 -14.58 -17.50 -1.93
CA LEU A 136 -13.13 -17.49 -2.19
C LEU A 136 -12.53 -18.90 -2.20
N ILE A 137 -12.90 -19.73 -1.22
CA ILE A 137 -12.44 -21.12 -1.15
C ILE A 137 -12.93 -21.91 -2.37
N ARG A 138 -14.22 -21.78 -2.72
CA ARG A 138 -14.81 -22.46 -3.90
C ARG A 138 -14.12 -22.06 -5.22
N ARG A 139 -13.73 -20.79 -5.34
CA ARG A 139 -13.07 -20.27 -6.55
C ARG A 139 -11.64 -20.78 -6.72
N ASP A 140 -10.96 -21.09 -5.61
CA ASP A 140 -9.56 -21.53 -5.63
C ASP A 140 -9.27 -22.52 -4.48
N PRO A 141 -9.84 -23.74 -4.55
CA PRO A 141 -9.72 -24.70 -3.46
C PRO A 141 -8.29 -25.26 -3.37
N ALA A 142 -7.57 -25.33 -4.49
CA ALA A 142 -6.16 -25.71 -4.52
C ALA A 142 -5.27 -24.72 -3.75
N PHE A 143 -5.50 -23.40 -3.91
CA PHE A 143 -4.78 -22.40 -3.11
C PHE A 143 -5.13 -22.50 -1.62
N THR A 144 -6.38 -22.81 -1.28
CA THR A 144 -6.79 -23.04 0.12
C THR A 144 -6.01 -24.22 0.72
N ALA A 145 -5.93 -25.35 0.02
CA ALA A 145 -5.13 -26.49 0.46
C ALA A 145 -3.64 -26.14 0.62
N GLN A 146 -3.09 -25.32 -0.29
CA GLN A 146 -1.72 -24.83 -0.19
C GLN A 146 -1.49 -23.97 1.07
N CYS A 147 -2.45 -23.10 1.41
CA CYS A 147 -2.37 -22.27 2.62
C CYS A 147 -2.32 -23.13 3.89
N LEU A 148 -3.13 -24.19 3.94
CA LEU A 148 -3.17 -25.10 5.09
C LEU A 148 -1.85 -25.87 5.27
N ARG A 149 -1.16 -26.21 4.17
CA ARG A 149 0.10 -27.00 4.15
C ARG A 149 1.38 -26.19 4.35
N ARG A 150 1.30 -24.88 4.46
CA ARG A 150 2.48 -24.02 4.58
C ARG A 150 2.36 -23.13 5.80
N ALA A 151 3.50 -22.67 6.31
CA ALA A 151 3.49 -21.57 7.26
C ALA A 151 2.81 -20.36 6.59
N PRO A 152 1.85 -19.70 7.26
CA PRO A 152 1.09 -18.61 6.65
C PRO A 152 1.98 -17.43 6.26
N GLU A 153 3.07 -17.18 6.98
CA GLU A 153 4.09 -16.17 6.66
C GLU A 153 4.79 -16.50 5.33
N ALA A 154 5.23 -17.75 5.16
CA ALA A 154 5.87 -18.23 3.93
C ALA A 154 4.90 -18.26 2.74
N ALA A 155 3.62 -18.58 2.98
CA ALA A 155 2.58 -18.52 1.97
C ALA A 155 2.31 -17.08 1.51
N MET A 156 2.27 -16.12 2.44
CA MET A 156 2.12 -14.69 2.12
C MET A 156 3.30 -14.18 1.29
N ASN A 157 4.54 -14.49 1.70
CA ASN A 157 5.73 -14.10 0.94
C ASN A 157 5.69 -14.66 -0.50
N ALA A 158 5.43 -15.95 -0.66
CA ALA A 158 5.35 -16.56 -1.98
C ALA A 158 4.24 -15.96 -2.86
N LEU A 159 3.10 -15.59 -2.26
CA LEU A 159 2.02 -14.91 -2.97
C LEU A 159 2.46 -13.52 -3.46
N LEU A 160 3.18 -12.77 -2.63
CA LEU A 160 3.67 -11.42 -2.96
C LEU A 160 4.79 -11.47 -4.01
N ASP A 161 5.66 -12.47 -3.97
CA ASP A 161 6.68 -12.70 -5.00
C ASP A 161 6.06 -13.09 -6.35
N ASP A 162 5.00 -13.90 -6.32
CA ASP A 162 4.22 -14.25 -7.51
C ASP A 162 3.50 -13.03 -8.11
N LEU A 163 2.94 -12.17 -7.27
CA LEU A 163 2.36 -10.89 -7.68
C LEU A 163 3.41 -10.03 -8.39
N ASP A 164 4.58 -9.82 -7.77
CA ASP A 164 5.64 -8.98 -8.34
C ASP A 164 6.10 -9.50 -9.70
N ARG A 165 6.30 -10.83 -9.85
CA ARG A 165 6.63 -11.45 -11.13
C ARG A 165 5.55 -11.22 -12.18
N GLN A 166 4.29 -11.50 -11.85
CA GLN A 166 3.16 -11.37 -12.79
C GLN A 166 2.95 -9.93 -13.25
N VAL A 167 3.11 -8.96 -12.35
CA VAL A 167 2.98 -7.54 -12.66
C VAL A 167 4.16 -7.06 -13.50
N ALA A 168 5.38 -7.51 -13.22
CA ALA A 168 6.56 -7.15 -14.01
C ALA A 168 6.48 -7.64 -15.47
N THR A 169 5.93 -8.83 -15.69
CA THR A 169 5.77 -9.42 -17.04
C THR A 169 4.48 -8.99 -17.75
N ALA A 170 3.58 -8.28 -17.07
CA ALA A 170 2.31 -7.89 -17.65
C ALA A 170 2.48 -6.93 -18.84
N THR A 171 1.78 -7.24 -19.93
CA THR A 171 1.86 -6.48 -21.18
C THR A 171 0.83 -5.34 -21.23
N GLY A 172 -0.21 -5.41 -20.39
CA GLY A 172 -1.29 -4.44 -20.41
C GLY A 172 -2.03 -4.33 -19.09
N GLN A 173 -2.86 -3.28 -19.00
CA GLN A 173 -3.58 -2.91 -17.79
C GLN A 173 -4.50 -4.04 -17.28
N SER A 174 -5.16 -4.76 -18.19
CA SER A 174 -6.10 -5.84 -17.83
C SER A 174 -5.42 -7.00 -17.10
N GLU A 175 -4.20 -7.37 -17.48
CA GLU A 175 -3.42 -8.43 -16.83
C GLU A 175 -3.02 -8.02 -15.41
N VAL A 176 -2.57 -6.77 -15.25
CA VAL A 176 -2.25 -6.21 -13.93
C VAL A 176 -3.47 -6.16 -13.04
N MET A 177 -4.61 -5.72 -13.58
CA MET A 177 -5.87 -5.71 -12.86
C MET A 177 -6.26 -7.10 -12.37
N ALA A 178 -6.09 -8.13 -13.19
CA ALA A 178 -6.37 -9.51 -12.83
C ALA A 178 -5.42 -10.02 -11.74
N SER A 179 -4.11 -9.77 -11.89
CA SER A 179 -3.09 -10.19 -10.93
C SER A 179 -3.28 -9.54 -9.56
N LEU A 180 -3.54 -8.23 -9.50
CA LEU A 180 -3.81 -7.52 -8.25
C LEU A 180 -5.08 -8.05 -7.55
N ARG A 181 -6.15 -8.32 -8.29
CA ARG A 181 -7.42 -8.85 -7.73
C ARG A 181 -7.26 -10.28 -7.23
N ARG A 182 -6.57 -11.13 -7.98
CA ARG A 182 -6.24 -12.49 -7.55
C ARG A 182 -5.39 -12.47 -6.29
N ALA A 183 -4.34 -11.64 -6.24
CA ALA A 183 -3.47 -11.51 -5.08
C ALA A 183 -4.23 -10.97 -3.87
N LYS A 184 -5.10 -9.96 -4.02
CA LYS A 184 -5.97 -9.50 -2.93
C LYS A 184 -6.85 -10.62 -2.42
N ALA A 185 -7.55 -11.33 -3.30
CA ALA A 185 -8.48 -12.40 -2.93
C ALA A 185 -7.76 -13.52 -2.17
N ARG A 186 -6.63 -14.00 -2.71
CA ARG A 186 -5.80 -15.04 -2.10
C ARG A 186 -5.19 -14.59 -0.77
N GLY A 187 -4.59 -13.40 -0.72
CA GLY A 187 -3.97 -12.88 0.49
C GLY A 187 -4.99 -12.63 1.60
N GLY A 188 -6.15 -12.07 1.26
CA GLY A 188 -7.26 -11.90 2.20
C GLY A 188 -7.81 -13.23 2.73
N LEU A 189 -7.90 -14.26 1.89
CA LEU A 189 -8.28 -15.60 2.31
C LEU A 189 -7.23 -16.19 3.27
N LEU A 190 -5.95 -16.10 2.95
CA LEU A 190 -4.87 -16.57 3.81
C LEU A 190 -4.90 -15.90 5.20
N VAL A 191 -5.06 -14.57 5.24
CA VAL A 191 -5.18 -13.85 6.52
C VAL A 191 -6.40 -14.33 7.29
N ALA A 192 -7.56 -14.47 6.65
CA ALA A 192 -8.77 -14.96 7.31
C ALA A 192 -8.64 -16.41 7.82
N LEU A 193 -7.97 -17.29 7.08
CA LEU A 193 -7.70 -18.65 7.53
C LEU A 193 -6.85 -18.65 8.80
N ALA A 194 -5.77 -17.88 8.84
CA ALA A 194 -4.88 -17.82 9.99
C ALA A 194 -5.53 -17.16 11.22
N ASP A 195 -6.34 -16.11 11.02
CA ASP A 195 -7.10 -15.42 12.08
C ASP A 195 -8.18 -16.33 12.68
N ILE A 196 -9.06 -16.89 11.83
CA ILE A 196 -10.17 -17.76 12.28
C ILE A 196 -9.64 -19.07 12.89
N ALA A 197 -8.53 -19.59 12.39
CA ALA A 197 -7.87 -20.76 12.97
C ALA A 197 -7.13 -20.45 14.28
N GLY A 198 -7.12 -19.21 14.76
CA GLY A 198 -6.43 -18.82 16.00
C GLY A 198 -4.90 -18.89 15.91
N VAL A 199 -4.35 -18.97 14.70
CA VAL A 199 -2.90 -19.01 14.46
C VAL A 199 -2.27 -17.62 14.50
N TRP A 200 -3.03 -16.61 14.08
CA TRP A 200 -2.71 -15.20 14.25
C TRP A 200 -3.77 -14.54 15.13
N ASP A 201 -3.34 -13.65 16.02
CA ASP A 201 -4.27 -12.75 16.68
C ASP A 201 -4.74 -11.65 15.72
N THR A 202 -5.79 -10.92 16.12
CA THR A 202 -6.41 -9.89 15.27
C THR A 202 -5.43 -8.78 14.86
N LEU A 203 -4.49 -8.41 15.74
CA LEU A 203 -3.50 -7.37 15.44
C LEU A 203 -2.48 -7.85 14.40
N THR A 204 -2.04 -9.11 14.52
CA THR A 204 -1.16 -9.77 13.56
C THR A 204 -1.84 -9.91 12.20
N ALA A 205 -3.09 -10.37 12.18
CA ALA A 205 -3.89 -10.46 10.98
C ALA A 205 -4.06 -9.10 10.28
N ALA A 206 -4.37 -8.04 11.04
CA ALA A 206 -4.49 -6.68 10.51
C ALA A 206 -3.16 -6.14 9.96
N ALA A 207 -2.03 -6.45 10.60
CA ALA A 207 -0.70 -6.06 10.11
C ALA A 207 -0.35 -6.77 8.79
N PHE A 208 -0.65 -8.05 8.66
CA PHE A 208 -0.49 -8.78 7.38
C PHE A 208 -1.40 -8.26 6.29
N PHE A 209 -2.66 -7.97 6.61
CA PHE A 209 -3.61 -7.43 5.65
C PHE A 209 -3.20 -6.02 5.18
N SER A 210 -2.67 -5.20 6.09
CA SER A 210 -2.09 -3.89 5.77
C SER A 210 -0.85 -4.02 4.87
N THR A 211 0.05 -4.96 5.19
CA THR A 211 1.23 -5.26 4.36
C THR A 211 0.83 -5.71 2.95
N LEU A 212 -0.18 -6.57 2.83
CA LEU A 212 -0.75 -6.98 1.55
C LEU A 212 -1.26 -5.75 0.76
N ALA A 213 -1.99 -4.85 1.41
CA ALA A 213 -2.50 -3.64 0.78
C ALA A 213 -1.38 -2.71 0.28
N GLU A 214 -0.35 -2.47 1.11
CA GLU A 214 0.83 -1.69 0.72
C GLU A 214 1.51 -2.30 -0.52
N ARG A 215 1.70 -3.62 -0.53
CA ARG A 215 2.37 -4.32 -1.64
C ARG A 215 1.55 -4.31 -2.93
N LEU A 216 0.22 -4.41 -2.83
CA LEU A 216 -0.68 -4.26 -3.98
C LEU A 216 -0.62 -2.85 -4.58
N VAL A 217 -0.61 -1.81 -3.73
CA VAL A 217 -0.43 -0.42 -4.18
C VAL A 217 0.94 -0.23 -4.82
N GLN A 218 2.01 -0.72 -4.19
CA GLN A 218 3.37 -0.62 -4.70
C GLN A 218 3.53 -1.31 -6.05
N ALA A 219 3.01 -2.54 -6.21
CA ALA A 219 3.04 -3.27 -7.48
C ALA A 219 2.31 -2.49 -8.60
N ALA A 220 1.14 -1.92 -8.29
CA ALA A 220 0.40 -1.07 -9.24
C ALA A 220 1.20 0.18 -9.63
N VAL A 221 1.83 0.87 -8.68
CA VAL A 221 2.67 2.05 -8.94
C VAL A 221 3.88 1.69 -9.80
N ARG A 222 4.58 0.60 -9.47
CA ARG A 222 5.75 0.13 -10.24
C ARG A 222 5.37 -0.10 -11.70
N TRP A 223 4.28 -0.83 -11.95
CA TRP A 223 3.84 -1.08 -13.31
C TRP A 223 3.46 0.19 -14.06
N LEU A 224 2.75 1.12 -13.41
CA LEU A 224 2.37 2.39 -14.04
C LEU A 224 3.59 3.25 -14.39
N LEU A 225 4.61 3.29 -13.54
CA LEU A 225 5.86 3.98 -13.83
C LEU A 225 6.58 3.34 -15.02
N THR A 226 6.68 2.00 -15.05
CA THR A 226 7.24 1.27 -16.18
C THR A 226 6.45 1.48 -17.47
N ASP A 227 5.12 1.52 -17.41
CA ASP A 227 4.24 1.80 -18.55
C ASP A 227 4.47 3.22 -19.10
N GLN A 228 4.59 4.23 -18.23
CA GLN A 228 4.94 5.58 -18.66
C GLN A 228 6.36 5.67 -19.24
N ALA A 229 7.30 4.86 -18.77
CA ALA A 229 8.63 4.76 -19.36
C ALA A 229 8.59 4.12 -20.76
N ARG A 230 7.85 3.03 -20.94
CA ARG A 230 7.61 2.39 -22.26
C ARG A 230 6.98 3.36 -23.26
N ALA A 231 6.09 4.23 -22.80
CA ALA A 231 5.47 5.28 -23.61
C ALA A 231 6.38 6.50 -23.88
N GLY A 232 7.64 6.49 -23.39
CA GLY A 232 8.60 7.60 -23.57
C GLY A 232 8.24 8.86 -22.79
N ASN A 233 7.44 8.75 -21.72
CA ASN A 233 7.08 9.88 -20.87
C ASN A 233 8.04 10.03 -19.67
N LEU A 234 8.63 8.92 -19.21
CA LEU A 234 9.60 8.88 -18.11
C LEU A 234 10.91 8.22 -18.57
N LEU A 235 12.02 8.67 -18.00
CA LEU A 235 13.38 8.13 -18.19
C LEU A 235 13.87 7.56 -16.86
N LEU A 236 13.25 6.47 -16.41
CA LEU A 236 13.51 5.90 -15.08
C LEU A 236 15.01 5.59 -14.87
N PRO A 237 15.61 5.98 -13.72
CA PRO A 237 17.02 5.73 -13.43
C PRO A 237 17.40 4.24 -13.43
N ASP A 238 16.50 3.40 -12.91
CA ASP A 238 16.62 1.94 -12.91
C ASP A 238 15.26 1.32 -13.24
N ALA A 239 15.22 0.53 -14.32
CA ALA A 239 14.02 -0.17 -14.76
C ALA A 239 13.62 -1.33 -13.82
N GLN A 240 14.55 -1.87 -13.02
CA GLN A 240 14.28 -2.94 -12.06
C GLN A 240 13.62 -2.43 -10.78
N THR A 241 13.88 -1.17 -10.43
CA THR A 241 13.26 -0.51 -9.27
C THR A 241 12.59 0.80 -9.69
N PRO A 242 11.52 0.74 -10.49
CA PRO A 242 10.92 1.92 -11.11
C PRO A 242 10.31 2.88 -10.08
N ASP A 243 10.00 2.41 -8.87
CA ASP A 243 9.50 3.18 -7.73
C ASP A 243 10.59 3.90 -6.92
N ARG A 244 11.88 3.73 -7.27
CA ARG A 244 13.00 4.42 -6.62
C ARG A 244 13.42 5.66 -7.41
N ALA A 245 13.68 6.77 -6.70
CA ALA A 245 14.07 8.04 -7.30
C ALA A 245 13.16 8.49 -8.48
N CYS A 246 11.87 8.17 -8.39
CA CYS A 246 10.89 8.42 -9.45
C CYS A 246 10.14 9.75 -9.29
N GLY A 247 10.39 10.49 -8.21
CA GLY A 247 9.68 11.73 -7.88
C GLY A 247 8.18 11.53 -7.60
N PHE A 248 7.71 10.29 -7.36
CA PHE A 248 6.30 9.97 -7.09
C PHE A 248 6.16 9.29 -5.72
N THR A 249 5.33 9.85 -4.85
CA THR A 249 5.13 9.38 -3.48
C THR A 249 3.66 9.13 -3.20
N VAL A 250 3.34 7.97 -2.64
CA VAL A 250 2.00 7.63 -2.15
C VAL A 250 2.08 7.47 -0.64
N LEU A 251 1.35 8.30 0.09
CA LEU A 251 1.23 8.24 1.55
C LEU A 251 -0.07 7.54 1.90
N ALA A 252 0.03 6.47 2.68
CA ALA A 252 -1.12 5.84 3.28
C ALA A 252 -1.56 6.60 4.54
N MET A 253 -2.86 6.89 4.62
CA MET A 253 -3.49 7.56 5.75
C MET A 253 -4.47 6.61 6.45
N GLY A 254 -5.08 7.07 7.54
CA GLY A 254 -6.09 6.32 8.27
C GLY A 254 -5.58 4.95 8.74
N LYS A 255 -6.43 3.93 8.61
CA LYS A 255 -6.12 2.56 9.08
C LYS A 255 -4.95 1.92 8.35
N LEU A 256 -4.80 2.18 7.05
CA LEU A 256 -3.65 1.68 6.29
C LEU A 256 -2.36 2.32 6.80
N GLY A 257 -2.37 3.65 7.01
CA GLY A 257 -1.22 4.37 7.57
C GLY A 257 -0.84 3.93 9.00
N ALA A 258 -1.81 3.47 9.78
CA ALA A 258 -1.62 2.93 11.12
C ALA A 258 -1.37 1.40 11.18
N ALA A 259 -1.28 0.72 10.02
CA ALA A 259 -1.07 -0.73 9.89
C ALA A 259 -2.15 -1.60 10.59
N GLU A 260 -3.40 -1.11 10.62
CA GLU A 260 -4.56 -1.75 11.25
C GLU A 260 -5.75 -1.86 10.28
N LEU A 261 -5.47 -2.21 9.03
CA LEU A 261 -6.49 -2.30 7.98
C LEU A 261 -7.48 -3.45 8.23
N ASN A 262 -8.79 -3.15 8.15
CA ASN A 262 -9.85 -4.18 8.17
C ASN A 262 -10.24 -4.63 6.76
N TYR A 263 -10.81 -5.84 6.63
CA TYR A 263 -11.20 -6.48 5.37
C TYR A 263 -12.04 -5.65 4.39
N SER A 264 -12.92 -4.79 4.90
CA SER A 264 -13.85 -3.95 4.12
C SER A 264 -13.49 -2.46 4.13
N SER A 265 -12.35 -2.10 4.74
CA SER A 265 -11.92 -0.70 4.83
C SER A 265 -11.50 -0.15 3.48
N ASP A 266 -11.76 1.14 3.30
CA ASP A 266 -11.19 1.91 2.21
C ASP A 266 -9.72 2.19 2.52
N ILE A 267 -8.93 2.42 1.46
CA ILE A 267 -7.55 2.89 1.62
C ILE A 267 -7.52 4.39 1.32
N ASP A 268 -7.17 5.16 2.34
CA ASP A 268 -6.99 6.60 2.23
C ASP A 268 -5.57 6.90 1.75
N LEU A 269 -5.44 7.49 0.56
CA LEU A 269 -4.14 7.79 -0.03
C LEU A 269 -3.97 9.29 -0.30
N ILE A 270 -2.80 9.83 0.01
CA ILE A 270 -2.34 11.14 -0.47
C ILE A 270 -1.23 10.88 -1.49
N VAL A 271 -1.33 11.50 -2.67
CA VAL A 271 -0.35 11.33 -3.74
C VAL A 271 0.37 12.65 -3.97
N LEU A 272 1.69 12.61 -3.89
CA LEU A 272 2.58 13.74 -4.09
C LEU A 272 3.54 13.42 -5.24
N TYR A 273 3.94 14.44 -5.97
CA TYR A 273 5.05 14.34 -6.91
C TYR A 273 5.99 15.52 -6.74
N ASP A 274 7.26 15.29 -7.03
CA ASP A 274 8.31 16.30 -7.03
C ASP A 274 8.75 16.55 -8.48
N ALA A 275 8.49 17.76 -8.98
CA ALA A 275 8.80 18.14 -10.35
C ALA A 275 10.31 18.27 -10.61
N ASP A 276 11.10 18.55 -9.58
CA ASP A 276 12.54 18.80 -9.70
C ASP A 276 13.33 17.49 -9.75
N THR A 277 12.82 16.44 -9.11
CA THR A 277 13.47 15.12 -9.05
C THR A 277 12.82 14.06 -9.95
N ALA A 278 11.62 14.31 -10.47
CA ALA A 278 10.95 13.36 -11.35
C ALA A 278 11.71 13.19 -12.67
N PRO A 279 11.96 11.93 -13.11
CA PRO A 279 12.71 11.65 -14.33
C PRO A 279 11.83 11.79 -15.59
N VAL A 280 11.27 12.98 -15.79
CA VAL A 280 10.36 13.28 -16.90
C VAL A 280 11.17 13.48 -18.18
N ALA A 281 10.73 12.85 -19.28
CA ALA A 281 11.41 13.00 -20.56
C ALA A 281 11.36 14.46 -21.07
N PRO A 282 12.38 14.94 -21.81
CA PRO A 282 12.42 16.30 -22.33
C PRO A 282 11.14 16.69 -23.10
N GLY A 283 10.62 17.89 -22.84
CA GLY A 283 9.42 18.42 -23.50
C GLY A 283 8.10 17.80 -23.02
N LYS A 284 8.10 16.99 -21.97
CA LYS A 284 6.88 16.46 -21.33
C LYS A 284 6.54 17.27 -20.07
N ASP A 285 5.24 17.27 -19.73
CA ASP A 285 4.71 17.94 -18.55
C ASP A 285 4.57 16.95 -17.39
N ALA A 286 5.35 17.16 -16.33
CA ALA A 286 5.36 16.35 -15.11
C ALA A 286 3.97 16.25 -14.47
N ALA A 287 3.29 17.39 -14.29
CA ALA A 287 1.98 17.45 -13.65
C ALA A 287 0.96 16.61 -14.43
N ARG A 288 0.94 16.76 -15.77
CA ARG A 288 0.05 15.98 -16.63
C ARG A 288 0.33 14.47 -16.58
N ILE A 289 1.60 14.07 -16.46
CA ILE A 289 1.97 12.66 -16.32
C ILE A 289 1.48 12.11 -14.99
N PHE A 290 1.84 12.75 -13.86
CA PHE A 290 1.52 12.22 -12.54
C PHE A 290 0.04 12.30 -12.17
N ILE A 291 -0.71 13.29 -12.69
CA ILE A 291 -2.17 13.31 -12.57
C ILE A 291 -2.80 12.11 -13.29
N ARG A 292 -2.32 11.79 -14.51
CA ARG A 292 -2.79 10.61 -15.25
C ARG A 292 -2.41 9.31 -14.55
N LEU A 293 -1.18 9.22 -14.04
CA LEU A 293 -0.69 8.08 -13.29
C LEU A 293 -1.55 7.84 -12.04
N THR A 294 -1.86 8.89 -11.29
CA THR A 294 -2.73 8.83 -10.11
C THR A 294 -4.14 8.33 -10.45
N ARG A 295 -4.73 8.83 -11.54
CA ARG A 295 -6.05 8.36 -12.02
C ARG A 295 -5.99 6.88 -12.43
N ALA A 296 -4.92 6.46 -13.09
CA ALA A 296 -4.71 5.07 -13.48
C ALA A 296 -4.51 4.16 -12.26
N LEU A 297 -3.81 4.63 -11.22
CA LEU A 297 -3.66 3.93 -9.94
C LEU A 297 -5.02 3.68 -9.28
N VAL A 298 -5.84 4.73 -9.13
CA VAL A 298 -7.20 4.59 -8.59
C VAL A 298 -8.03 3.60 -9.42
N LYS A 299 -7.92 3.67 -10.75
CA LYS A 299 -8.61 2.73 -11.65
C LYS A 299 -8.18 1.29 -11.41
N LEU A 300 -6.87 1.01 -11.37
CA LEU A 300 -6.33 -0.33 -11.12
C LEU A 300 -6.86 -0.93 -9.81
N LEU A 301 -6.95 -0.11 -8.76
CA LEU A 301 -7.32 -0.53 -7.41
C LEU A 301 -8.83 -0.67 -7.22
N GLN A 302 -9.64 0.31 -7.65
CA GLN A 302 -11.07 0.35 -7.28
C GLN A 302 -12.04 -0.18 -8.35
N GLU A 303 -11.65 -0.20 -9.62
CA GLU A 303 -12.59 -0.57 -10.70
C GLU A 303 -13.11 -2.00 -10.50
N ARG A 304 -14.40 -2.22 -10.67
CA ARG A 304 -14.99 -3.56 -10.50
C ARG A 304 -14.92 -4.31 -11.82
N THR A 305 -14.36 -5.52 -11.78
CA THR A 305 -14.36 -6.47 -12.90
C THR A 305 -15.07 -7.75 -12.46
N GLY A 306 -15.21 -8.73 -13.36
CA GLY A 306 -15.70 -10.07 -13.01
C GLY A 306 -14.88 -10.78 -11.92
N GLN A 307 -13.67 -10.29 -11.63
CA GLN A 307 -12.81 -10.83 -10.57
C GLN A 307 -12.92 -10.03 -9.25
N GLY A 308 -13.78 -9.01 -9.19
CA GLY A 308 -13.92 -8.09 -8.07
C GLY A 308 -13.10 -6.81 -8.25
N TYR A 309 -12.64 -6.25 -7.13
CA TYR A 309 -11.79 -5.06 -7.04
C TYR A 309 -10.72 -5.29 -5.96
N VAL A 310 -9.69 -4.44 -5.93
CA VAL A 310 -8.59 -4.56 -4.95
C VAL A 310 -9.01 -3.88 -3.65
N PHE A 311 -9.09 -2.54 -3.67
CA PHE A 311 -9.58 -1.72 -2.56
C PHE A 311 -10.35 -0.53 -3.12
N ARG A 312 -11.39 -0.10 -2.39
CA ARG A 312 -11.95 1.23 -2.59
C ARG A 312 -10.88 2.24 -2.15
N THR A 313 -10.62 3.23 -2.98
CA THR A 313 -9.54 4.19 -2.75
C THR A 313 -10.16 5.57 -2.51
N ASP A 314 -9.85 6.17 -1.37
CA ASP A 314 -10.25 7.54 -1.05
C ASP A 314 -9.03 8.48 -1.15
N LEU A 315 -9.22 9.61 -1.83
CA LEU A 315 -8.21 10.65 -2.00
C LEU A 315 -8.62 11.97 -1.34
N ARG A 316 -9.69 12.00 -0.53
CA ARG A 316 -10.28 13.23 0.01
C ARG A 316 -9.42 13.93 1.07
N LEU A 317 -8.42 13.26 1.63
CA LEU A 317 -7.51 13.83 2.63
C LEU A 317 -6.35 14.67 2.04
N ARG A 318 -6.28 14.81 0.71
CA ARG A 318 -5.21 15.54 0.00
C ARG A 318 -5.39 17.06 0.02
#